data_AF-E2SGH2-F1
#
_entry.id   AF-E2SGH2-F1
#
_cell.length_a   1.000
_cell.length_b   1.000
_cell.length_c   1.000
_cell.angle_alpha   90.00
_cell.angle_beta   90.00
_cell.angle_gamma   90.00
#
_symmetry.space_group_name_H-M   'P 1'
#
loop_
_entity.id
_entity.type
_entity.pdbx_description
1 polymer ?
#
loop_
_entity_poly.entity_id
_entity_poly.type
_entity_poly.pdbx_seq_one_letter_code
_entity_poly.pdbx_strand_id
1 'polypeptide(L)' 'MVKSESDIIDTIHTGQVITDENGTQYFVCGKNRIKISEHFAAGGRPIGDLIVDVVRHTAAKAASS' A
#
# COMPACT_ATOMS: atom_id res chain seq x y z
N MET A 1 6.59 31.27 9.42
CA MET A 1 5.70 30.64 8.42
C MET A 1 5.00 29.50 9.13
N VAL A 2 3.70 29.64 9.42
CA VAL A 2 2.95 28.62 10.17
C VAL A 2 2.62 27.50 9.19
N LYS A 3 3.02 26.25 9.49
CA LYS A 3 2.63 25.09 8.68
C LYS A 3 1.11 24.89 8.83
N SER A 4 0.43 24.57 7.73
CA SER A 4 -1.01 24.31 7.75
C SER A 4 -1.31 23.14 8.69
N GLU A 5 -2.48 23.12 9.32
CA GLU A 5 -2.93 22.03 10.18
C GLU A 5 -2.88 20.68 9.44
N SER A 6 -3.23 20.68 8.15
CA SER A 6 -3.11 19.53 7.25
C SER A 6 -1.66 19.05 7.10
N ASP A 7 -0.70 19.98 6.95
CA ASP A 7 0.73 19.64 6.83
C ASP A 7 1.28 18.99 8.10
N ILE A 8 0.75 19.38 9.26
CA ILE A 8 1.16 18.84 10.56
C ILE A 8 0.62 17.42 10.72
N ILE A 9 -0.65 17.21 10.42
CA ILE A 9 -1.32 15.91 10.48
C ILE A 9 -0.60 14.90 9.55
N ASP A 10 -0.28 15.30 8.32
CA ASP A 10 0.44 14.43 7.37
C ASP A 10 1.86 14.10 7.83
N THR A 11 2.55 15.06 8.44
CA THR A 11 3.90 14.82 8.99
C THR A 11 3.85 13.85 10.18
N ILE A 12 2.88 13.99 11.08
CA ILE A 12 2.74 13.12 12.27
C ILE A 12 2.40 11.68 11.88
N HIS A 13 1.58 11.49 10.86
CA HIS A 13 1.10 10.16 10.46
C HIS A 13 1.99 9.44 9.45
N THR A 14 3.15 9.99 9.11
CA THR A 14 4.08 9.34 8.17
C THR A 14 4.44 7.92 8.64
N GLY A 15 4.24 6.93 7.76
CA GLY A 15 4.44 5.50 8.04
C GLY A 15 3.20 4.80 8.59
N GLN A 16 2.08 5.51 8.79
CA GLN A 16 0.83 4.95 9.28
C GLN A 16 -0.22 4.84 8.18
N VAL A 17 -1.19 3.94 8.40
CA VAL A 17 -2.44 3.90 7.64
C VAL A 17 -3.48 4.74 8.39
N ILE A 18 -4.09 5.68 7.69
CA ILE A 18 -5.21 6.48 8.18
C ILE A 18 -6.47 6.11 7.42
N THR A 19 -7.63 6.27 8.06
CA THR A 19 -8.94 6.02 7.45
C THR A 19 -9.72 7.33 7.43
N ASP A 20 -10.28 7.70 6.29
CA ASP A 20 -11.15 8.87 6.18
C ASP A 20 -12.58 8.58 6.66
N GLU A 21 -13.41 9.62 6.69
CA GLU A 21 -14.82 9.55 7.07
C GLU A 21 -15.68 8.61 6.20
N ASN A 22 -15.25 8.34 4.98
CA ASN A 22 -15.92 7.44 4.03
C ASN A 22 -15.39 6.00 4.12
N GLY A 23 -14.46 5.73 5.03
CA GLY A 23 -13.83 4.41 5.19
C GLY A 23 -12.68 4.13 4.21
N THR A 24 -12.28 5.10 3.38
CA THR A 24 -11.13 4.95 2.48
C THR A 24 -9.84 5.01 3.28
N GLN A 25 -8.98 4.02 3.06
CA GLN A 25 -7.68 3.94 3.73
C GLN A 25 -6.57 4.56 2.88
N TYR A 26 -5.64 5.25 3.54
CA TYR A 26 -4.48 5.86 2.92
C TYR A 26 -3.22 5.52 3.73
N PHE A 27 -2.14 5.15 3.04
CA PHE A 27 -0.80 5.11 3.64
C PHE A 27 -0.15 6.48 3.52
N VAL A 28 0.34 7.03 4.63
CA VAL A 28 0.92 8.38 4.67
C VAL A 28 2.44 8.31 4.53
N CYS A 29 3.00 9.07 3.58
CA CYS A 29 4.43 9.18 3.34
C CYS A 29 4.82 10.67 3.21
N GLY A 30 5.22 11.28 4.33
CA GLY A 30 5.45 12.72 4.40
C GLY A 30 4.15 13.47 4.11
N LYS A 31 4.16 14.31 3.08
CA LYS A 31 2.97 15.05 2.62
C LYS A 31 2.10 14.29 1.63
N ASN A 32 2.47 13.06 1.28
CA ASN A 32 1.74 12.24 0.32
C ASN A 32 0.81 11.28 1.05
N ARG A 33 -0.41 11.14 0.53
CA ARG A 33 -1.36 10.11 0.95
C ARG A 33 -1.58 9.16 -0.23
N ILE A 34 -1.15 7.91 -0.08
CA ILE A 34 -1.28 6.89 -1.11
C ILE A 34 -2.54 6.09 -0.80
N LYS A 35 -3.55 6.19 -1.67
CA LYS A 35 -4.82 5.47 -1.50
C LYS A 35 -4.57 3.96 -1.52
N ILE A 36 -5.10 3.25 -0.52
CA ILE A 36 -5.11 1.80 -0.48
C ILE A 36 -6.40 1.33 -1.14
N SER A 37 -6.29 0.80 -2.35
CA SER A 37 -7.42 0.28 -3.13
C SER A 37 -7.65 -1.22 -2.94
N GLU A 38 -6.64 -1.95 -2.47
CA GLU A 38 -6.67 -3.40 -2.34
C GLU A 38 -6.03 -3.84 -1.03
N HIS A 39 -6.67 -4.78 -0.34
CA HIS A 39 -6.15 -5.43 0.86
C HIS A 39 -5.94 -6.91 0.58
N PHE A 40 -4.79 -7.45 0.97
CA PHE A 40 -4.64 -8.90 1.07
C PHE A 40 -5.52 -9.40 2.23
N ALA A 41 -6.18 -10.54 2.04
CA ALA A 41 -6.96 -11.15 3.10
C ALA A 41 -6.07 -11.39 4.35
N ALA A 42 -6.63 -11.22 5.55
CA ALA A 42 -5.88 -11.35 6.81
C ALA A 42 -5.24 -12.75 7.01
N GLY A 43 -5.84 -13.79 6.42
CA GLY A 43 -5.28 -15.15 6.33
C GLY A 43 -4.87 -15.54 4.91
N GLY A 44 -4.72 -14.55 4.02
CA GLY A 44 -4.28 -14.75 2.65
C GLY A 44 -2.79 -15.05 2.56
N ARG A 45 -2.34 -15.47 1.36
CA ARG A 45 -0.92 -15.65 1.10
C ARG A 45 -0.19 -14.30 1.26
N PRO A 46 0.96 -14.27 1.97
CA PRO A 46 1.82 -13.10 2.00
C PRO A 46 2.20 -12.62 0.60
N ILE A 47 2.38 -11.31 0.44
CA ILE A 47 2.81 -10.71 -0.84
C ILE A 47 4.09 -11.35 -1.39
N GLY A 48 5.03 -11.73 -0.53
CA GLY A 48 6.26 -12.42 -0.94
C GLY A 48 5.98 -13.72 -1.68
N ASP A 49 5.05 -14.53 -1.17
CA ASP A 49 4.66 -15.81 -1.79
C ASP A 49 3.96 -15.57 -3.13
N LEU A 50 3.12 -14.54 -3.22
CA LEU A 50 2.46 -14.15 -4.47
C LEU A 50 3.48 -13.73 -5.54
N ILE A 51 4.51 -12.98 -5.16
CA ILE A 51 5.59 -12.58 -6.09
C ILE A 51 6.34 -13.82 -6.59
N VAL A 52 6.67 -14.76 -5.69
CA VAL A 52 7.34 -16.02 -6.07
C VAL A 52 6.49 -16.81 -7.07
N ASP A 53 5.18 -16.91 -6.83
CA ASP A 53 4.26 -17.60 -7.73
C ASP A 53 4.18 -16.93 -9.10
N VAL A 54 4.11 -15.59 -9.14
CA VAL A 54 4.14 -14.81 -10.40
C VAL A 54 5.43 -15.10 -11.17
N VAL A 55 6.60 -14.98 -10.52
CA VAL A 55 7.90 -15.22 -11.16
C VAL A 55 7.97 -16.63 -11.76
N ARG A 56 7.55 -17.64 -10.99
CA ARG A 56 7.52 -19.03 -11.46
C ARG A 56 6.58 -19.21 -12.65
N HIS A 57 5.38 -18.65 -12.58
CA HIS A 57 4.41 -18.73 -13.67
C HIS A 57 4.95 -18.07 -14.95
N THR A 58 5.54 -16.88 -14.84
CA THR A 58 6.11 -16.17 -15.99
C THR A 58 7.29 -16.94 -16.60
N ALA A 59 8.17 -17.49 -15.77
CA ALA A 59 9.31 -18.30 -16.23
C ALA A 59 8.85 -19.59 -16.94
N ALA A 60 7.87 -20.31 -16.37
CA ALA A 60 7.32 -21.51 -16.98
C ALA A 60 6.65 -21.21 -18.33
N LYS A 61 5.87 -20.11 -18.40
CA LYS A 61 5.23 -19.66 -19.64
C LYS A 61 6.26 -19.32 -20.71
N ALA A 62 7.35 -18.62 -20.35
CA ALA A 62 8.43 -18.30 -21.26
C ALA A 62 9.16 -19.54 -21.79
N ALA A 63 9.35 -20.58 -20.96
CA ALA A 63 9.99 -21.83 -21.38
C ALA A 63 9.08 -22.72 -22.25
N SER A 64 7.77 -22.50 -22.23
CA SER A 64 6.79 -23.21 -23.06
C SER A 64 6.49 -22.54 -24.41
N SER A 65 7.12 -21.39 -24.68
CA SER A 65 6.99 -20.62 -25.93
C SER A 65 8.21 -20.83 -26.82
#